data_AF-A0A2V7J766-F1
#
_entry.id   AF-A0A2V7J766-F1
#
_cell.length_a   1.000
_cell.length_b   1.000
_cell.length_c   1.000
_cell.angle_alpha   90.00
_cell.angle_beta   90.00
_cell.angle_gamma   90.00
#
_symmetry.space_group_name_H-M   'P 1'
#
loop_
_entity.id
_entity.type
_entity.pdbx_description
1 polymer ?
#
loop_
_entity_poly.entity_id
_entity_poly.type
_entity_poly.pdbx_seq_one_letter_code
_entity_poly.pdbx_strand_id
1 'polypeptide(L)'
;MRSAAAAVLAAFLPLVGHAQQLTATELSLGAAAVVSHRTFGGAELALARRAAADTRVALALAAGTVAGRAAARAQLTVQLLVNSAARSGLGLYAGLGAAFNARPESPGEGFLAVLLGFEGAPGRTRAWYVELGFAGGVRVAAGWRLRWFPRWWGNR
;
A
#
# COMPACT_ATOMS: atom_id res chain seq x y z
N MET A 1 -4.60 -28.08 -5.98
CA MET A 1 -3.75 -26.87 -5.85
C MET A 1 -4.48 -25.61 -5.36
N ARG A 2 -5.76 -25.68 -4.95
CA ARG A 2 -6.52 -24.53 -4.41
C ARG A 2 -6.32 -24.29 -2.90
N SER A 3 -5.84 -25.29 -2.17
CA SER A 3 -5.73 -25.26 -0.70
C SER A 3 -4.44 -24.64 -0.16
N ALA A 4 -3.38 -24.55 -0.97
CA ALA A 4 -2.09 -23.99 -0.53
C ALA A 4 -2.12 -22.45 -0.41
N ALA A 5 -2.82 -21.77 -1.32
CA ALA A 5 -2.96 -20.31 -1.29
C ALA A 5 -3.74 -19.82 -0.05
N ALA A 6 -4.77 -20.57 0.36
CA ALA A 6 -5.54 -20.28 1.57
C ALA A 6 -4.76 -20.58 2.86
N ALA A 7 -3.95 -21.65 2.86
CA ALA A 7 -3.12 -22.01 4.00
C ALA A 7 -1.99 -20.99 4.25
N VAL A 8 -1.39 -20.44 3.20
CA VAL A 8 -0.39 -19.35 3.33
C VAL A 8 -1.05 -18.07 3.85
N LEU A 9 -2.28 -17.74 3.40
CA LEU A 9 -3.03 -16.59 3.91
C LEU A 9 -3.43 -16.76 5.40
N ALA A 10 -3.75 -17.99 5.81
CA ALA A 10 -4.18 -18.31 7.16
C ALA A 10 -3.02 -18.37 8.18
N ALA A 11 -1.81 -18.74 7.74
CA ALA A 11 -0.64 -18.89 8.61
C ALA A 11 -0.10 -17.56 9.18
N PHE A 12 -0.43 -16.42 8.58
CA PHE A 12 0.01 -15.09 9.06
C PHE A 12 -0.95 -14.44 10.07
N LEU A 13 -2.07 -15.08 10.42
CA LEU A 13 -3.09 -14.49 11.29
C LEU A 13 -2.76 -14.43 12.81
N PRO A 14 -1.95 -15.31 13.44
CA PRO A 14 -1.90 -15.36 14.90
C PRO A 14 -0.64 -14.76 15.53
N LEU A 15 -0.11 -13.65 15.00
CA LEU A 15 1.00 -12.93 15.65
C LEU A 15 0.64 -11.46 15.92
N VAL A 16 -0.51 -11.21 16.54
CA VAL A 16 -0.93 -9.86 16.97
C VAL A 16 -0.84 -9.78 18.49
N GLY A 17 0.34 -9.40 18.97
CA GLY A 17 0.61 -9.14 20.39
C GLY A 17 -0.21 -7.95 20.92
N HIS A 18 -0.63 -8.06 22.18
CA HIS A 18 -1.53 -7.15 22.91
C HIS A 18 -0.91 -5.80 23.31
N ALA A 19 -0.23 -5.10 22.40
CA ALA A 19 0.08 -3.69 22.60
C ALA A 19 -1.15 -2.85 22.20
N GLN A 20 -1.47 -1.78 22.94
CA GLN A 20 -2.63 -0.90 22.70
C GLN A 20 -2.82 -0.67 21.19
N GLN A 21 -3.89 -1.24 20.65
CA GLN A 21 -4.04 -1.48 19.21
C GLN A 21 -4.24 -0.13 18.49
N LEU A 22 -3.14 0.47 18.03
CA LEU A 22 -3.17 1.69 17.24
C LEU A 22 -3.75 1.37 15.86
N THR A 23 -5.07 1.31 15.79
CA THR A 23 -5.79 1.16 14.54
C THR A 23 -5.91 2.52 13.85
N ALA A 24 -6.01 2.51 12.53
CA ALA A 24 -6.24 3.71 11.75
C ALA A 24 -6.88 3.34 10.42
N THR A 25 -7.79 4.19 9.95
CA THR A 25 -8.16 4.20 8.54
C THR A 25 -7.30 5.24 7.85
N GLU A 26 -6.77 4.91 6.67
CA GLU A 26 -5.93 5.79 5.91
C GLU A 26 -6.51 6.00 4.52
N LEU A 27 -6.41 7.24 4.03
CA LEU A 27 -6.68 7.63 2.66
C LEU A 27 -5.41 8.25 2.10
N SER A 28 -4.96 7.78 0.95
CA SER A 28 -3.78 8.32 0.27
C SER A 28 -4.14 8.81 -1.12
N LEU A 29 -3.51 9.90 -1.55
CA LEU A 29 -3.62 10.46 -2.89
C LEU A 29 -2.21 10.77 -3.38
N GLY A 30 -1.89 10.36 -4.60
CA GLY A 30 -0.54 10.52 -5.13
C GLY A 30 -0.44 10.21 -6.61
N ALA A 31 0.78 9.89 -7.02
CA ALA A 31 1.09 9.41 -8.36
C ALA A 31 1.86 8.08 -8.26
N ALA A 32 1.68 7.24 -9.27
CA ALA A 32 2.39 5.98 -9.40
C ALA A 32 2.87 5.78 -10.83
N ALA A 33 4.03 5.16 -10.97
CA ALA A 33 4.57 4.72 -12.24
C ALA A 33 5.09 3.29 -12.11
N VAL A 34 4.98 2.50 -13.17
CA VAL A 34 5.59 1.17 -13.28
C VAL A 34 6.41 1.14 -14.55
N VAL A 35 7.74 1.10 -14.39
CA VAL A 35 8.70 1.02 -15.48
C VAL A 35 8.87 -0.44 -15.88
N SER A 36 8.54 -0.74 -17.13
CA SER A 36 8.66 -2.05 -17.76
C SER A 36 8.88 -1.85 -19.28
N HIS A 37 8.76 -2.90 -20.10
CA HIS A 37 8.72 -2.75 -21.56
C HIS A 37 7.68 -1.73 -22.04
N ARG A 38 6.58 -1.55 -21.28
CA ARG A 38 5.59 -0.50 -21.52
C ARG A 38 5.27 0.20 -20.20
N THR A 39 5.85 1.37 -20.03
CA THR A 39 5.72 2.16 -18.80
C THR A 39 4.29 2.63 -18.57
N PHE A 40 3.79 2.37 -17.37
CA PHE A 40 2.56 2.97 -16.84
C PHE A 40 2.92 4.24 -16.05
N GLY A 41 2.10 5.28 -16.18
CA GLY A 41 2.14 6.44 -15.29
C GLY A 41 0.74 7.00 -15.06
N GLY A 42 0.40 7.33 -13.81
CA GLY A 42 -0.94 7.81 -13.47
C GLY A 42 -1.09 8.38 -12.07
N ALA A 43 -2.27 8.93 -11.80
CA ALA A 43 -2.68 9.34 -10.47
C ALA A 43 -3.18 8.12 -9.68
N GLU A 44 -2.87 8.07 -8.39
CA GLU A 44 -3.21 6.98 -7.49
C GLU A 44 -4.06 7.48 -6.32
N LEU A 45 -5.11 6.73 -6.00
CA LEU A 45 -5.89 6.85 -4.79
C LEU A 45 -5.79 5.53 -4.02
N ALA A 46 -5.50 5.57 -2.72
CA ALA A 46 -5.41 4.37 -1.90
C ALA A 46 -6.20 4.47 -0.62
N LEU A 47 -6.80 3.36 -0.23
CA LEU A 47 -7.44 3.17 1.07
C LEU A 47 -6.64 2.13 1.83
N ALA A 48 -6.42 2.35 3.12
CA ALA A 48 -5.77 1.37 3.95
C ALA A 48 -6.39 1.29 5.35
N ARG A 49 -6.22 0.13 5.98
CA ARG A 49 -6.62 -0.13 7.35
C ARG A 49 -5.44 -0.70 8.13
N ARG A 50 -5.08 -0.04 9.23
CA ARG A 50 -4.19 -0.62 10.24
C ARG A 50 -5.02 -1.51 11.15
N ALA A 51 -4.87 -2.83 11.00
CA ALA A 51 -5.56 -3.82 11.82
C ALA A 51 -4.86 -4.05 13.17
N ALA A 52 -3.55 -3.81 13.20
CA ALA A 52 -2.70 -3.79 14.38
C ALA A 52 -1.77 -2.57 14.28
N ALA A 53 -1.05 -2.26 15.35
CA ALA A 53 -0.10 -1.13 15.35
C ALA A 53 0.86 -1.23 14.15
N ASP A 54 1.41 -2.42 13.91
CA ASP A 54 2.51 -2.62 12.97
C ASP A 54 2.09 -3.34 11.68
N THR A 55 0.78 -3.47 11.44
CA THR A 55 0.24 -4.15 10.24
C THR A 55 -0.83 -3.31 9.56
N ARG A 56 -0.68 -3.12 8.24
CA ARG A 56 -1.61 -2.40 7.38
C ARG A 56 -2.04 -3.25 6.20
N VAL A 57 -3.32 -3.23 5.87
CA VAL A 57 -3.84 -3.73 4.60
C VAL A 57 -4.19 -2.52 3.75
N ALA A 58 -3.65 -2.43 2.52
CA ALA A 58 -3.82 -1.29 1.64
C ALA A 58 -4.27 -1.72 0.24
N LEU A 59 -5.29 -1.04 -0.28
CA LEU A 59 -5.76 -1.12 -1.66
C LEU A 59 -5.49 0.22 -2.35
N ALA A 60 -4.66 0.19 -3.38
CA ALA A 60 -4.38 1.32 -4.26
C ALA A 60 -5.04 1.11 -5.62
N LEU A 61 -5.65 2.17 -6.15
CA LEU A 61 -6.23 2.24 -7.48
C LEU A 61 -5.57 3.41 -8.22
N ALA A 62 -5.10 3.17 -9.44
CA ALA A 62 -4.50 4.20 -10.26
C ALA A 62 -5.14 4.24 -11.64
N ALA A 63 -5.32 5.45 -12.15
CA ALA A 63 -5.76 5.73 -13.51
C ALA A 63 -4.69 6.57 -14.22
N GLY A 64 -4.37 6.19 -15.46
CA GLY A 64 -3.24 6.77 -16.16
C GLY A 64 -3.13 6.28 -17.58
N THR A 65 -1.89 6.20 -18.08
CA THR A 65 -1.62 5.77 -19.45
C THR A 65 -0.49 4.76 -19.54
N VAL A 66 -0.55 3.94 -20.60
CA VAL A 66 0.55 3.09 -21.07
C VAL A 66 0.72 3.36 -22.56
N ALA A 67 1.92 3.81 -22.97
CA ALA A 67 2.19 4.18 -24.37
C ALA A 67 1.12 5.12 -24.97
N GLY A 68 0.69 6.14 -24.21
CA GLY A 68 -0.30 7.14 -24.63
C GLY A 68 -1.76 6.68 -24.62
N ARG A 69 -2.05 5.42 -24.27
CA ARG A 69 -3.43 4.90 -24.19
C ARG A 69 -3.90 4.80 -22.75
N ALA A 70 -5.19 5.01 -22.52
CA ALA A 70 -5.81 4.91 -21.20
C ALA A 70 -5.56 3.53 -20.57
N ALA A 71 -5.21 3.54 -19.28
CA ALA A 71 -4.93 2.35 -18.49
C ALA A 71 -5.37 2.56 -17.05
N ALA A 72 -5.73 1.47 -16.39
CA ALA A 72 -6.03 1.44 -14.96
C ALA A 72 -5.20 0.35 -14.28
N ARG A 73 -4.96 0.53 -12.99
CA ARG A 73 -4.20 -0.40 -12.17
C ARG A 73 -4.80 -0.50 -10.78
N ALA A 74 -4.83 -1.70 -10.22
CA ALA A 74 -5.16 -1.95 -8.83
C ALA A 74 -4.01 -2.67 -8.15
N GLN A 75 -3.78 -2.41 -6.87
CA GLN A 75 -2.78 -3.09 -6.07
C GLN A 75 -3.29 -3.28 -4.64
N LEU A 76 -3.38 -4.54 -4.20
CA LEU A 76 -3.74 -4.92 -2.84
C LEU A 76 -2.51 -5.46 -2.12
N THR A 77 -2.19 -4.93 -0.95
CA THR A 77 -0.99 -5.31 -0.18
C THR A 77 -1.26 -5.45 1.30
N VAL A 78 -0.59 -6.39 1.93
CA VAL A 78 -0.38 -6.45 3.38
C VAL A 78 1.01 -5.90 3.66
N GLN A 79 1.11 -5.01 4.64
CA GLN A 79 2.32 -4.23 4.91
C GLN A 79 2.67 -4.29 6.39
N LEU A 80 3.96 -4.44 6.68
CA LEU A 80 4.54 -4.41 8.01
C LEU A 80 5.21 -3.05 8.24
N LEU A 81 4.86 -2.38 9.32
CA LEU A 81 5.26 -1.02 9.62
C LEU A 81 6.26 -1.02 10.77
N VAL A 82 7.36 -0.30 10.59
CA VAL A 82 8.35 -0.05 11.62
C VAL A 82 8.05 1.29 12.28
N ASN A 83 8.03 1.31 13.62
CA ASN A 83 7.80 2.51 14.43
C ASN A 83 6.49 3.23 14.06
N SER A 84 5.42 2.47 13.84
CA SER A 84 4.10 2.95 13.37
C SER A 84 3.47 4.08 14.20
N ALA A 85 3.86 4.19 15.46
CA ALA A 85 3.42 5.20 16.42
C ALA A 85 4.28 6.48 16.46
N ALA A 86 5.42 6.52 15.77
CA ALA A 86 6.36 7.65 15.85
C ALA A 86 5.77 8.93 15.28
N ARG A 87 5.75 10.01 16.08
CA ARG A 87 5.16 11.31 15.70
C ARG A 87 6.15 12.27 15.03
N SER A 88 7.41 11.88 14.96
CA SER A 88 8.51 12.58 14.31
C SER A 88 9.43 11.56 13.64
N GLY A 89 10.20 12.01 12.64
CA GLY A 89 11.13 11.17 11.91
C GLY A 89 10.47 10.35 10.79
N LEU A 90 11.25 9.42 10.23
CA LEU A 90 10.86 8.54 9.14
C LEU A 90 10.36 7.19 9.69
N GLY A 91 9.23 6.72 9.17
CA GLY A 91 8.76 5.35 9.31
C GLY A 91 9.09 4.55 8.05
N LEU A 92 9.61 3.34 8.23
CA LEU A 92 9.83 2.38 7.15
C LEU A 92 8.70 1.34 7.17
N TYR A 93 8.30 0.86 6.00
CA TYR A 93 7.42 -0.29 5.90
C TYR A 93 7.79 -1.16 4.69
N ALA A 94 7.47 -2.44 4.80
CA ALA A 94 7.59 -3.40 3.72
C ALA A 94 6.21 -3.99 3.41
N GLY A 95 5.94 -4.32 2.15
CA GLY A 95 4.66 -4.84 1.72
C GLY A 95 4.76 -5.97 0.71
N LEU A 96 3.79 -6.88 0.77
CA LEU A 96 3.61 -7.99 -0.16
C LEU A 96 2.13 -8.06 -0.57
N GLY A 97 1.85 -8.42 -1.82
CA GLY A 97 0.49 -8.64 -2.26
C GLY A 97 0.38 -8.89 -3.76
N ALA A 98 -0.71 -8.41 -4.35
CA ALA A 98 -1.01 -8.59 -5.76
C ALA A 98 -1.34 -7.26 -6.44
N ALA A 99 -0.96 -7.14 -7.70
CA ALA A 99 -1.33 -6.03 -8.57
C ALA A 99 -2.02 -6.55 -9.82
N PHE A 100 -2.89 -5.71 -10.40
CA PHE A 100 -3.62 -6.01 -11.61
C PHE A 100 -3.60 -4.79 -12.53
N ASN A 101 -3.27 -4.99 -13.79
CA ASN A 101 -3.32 -3.98 -14.84
C ASN A 101 -4.53 -4.23 -15.74
N ALA A 102 -5.28 -3.17 -16.05
CA ALA A 102 -6.39 -3.18 -16.98
C ALA A 102 -6.15 -2.15 -18.10
N ARG A 103 -6.44 -2.56 -19.33
CA ARG A 103 -6.45 -1.69 -20.52
C ARG A 103 -7.68 -2.04 -21.38
N PRO A 104 -8.31 -1.08 -22.07
CA PRO A 104 -9.53 -1.35 -22.84
C PRO A 104 -9.37 -2.43 -23.92
N GLU A 105 -8.19 -2.52 -24.54
CA GLU A 105 -7.94 -3.40 -25.70
C GLU A 105 -7.08 -4.64 -25.37
N SER A 106 -6.86 -4.95 -24.10
CA SER A 106 -5.99 -6.06 -23.67
C SER A 106 -6.66 -6.84 -22.55
N PRO A 107 -6.54 -8.18 -22.54
CA PRO A 107 -6.76 -8.95 -21.33
C PRO A 107 -5.93 -8.34 -20.19
N GLY A 108 -6.54 -8.21 -19.01
CA GLY A 108 -5.84 -7.70 -17.84
C GLY A 108 -4.79 -8.68 -17.35
N GLU A 109 -3.77 -8.15 -16.67
CA GLU A 109 -2.59 -8.93 -16.26
C GLU A 109 -2.36 -8.78 -14.76
N GLY A 110 -2.16 -9.92 -14.08
CA GLY A 110 -1.92 -10.00 -12.64
C GLY A 110 -0.44 -10.22 -12.32
N PHE A 111 0.03 -9.58 -11.25
CA PHE A 111 1.43 -9.64 -10.80
C PHE A 111 1.52 -9.83 -9.29
N LEU A 112 2.56 -10.51 -8.84
CA LEU A 112 2.99 -10.41 -7.44
C LEU A 112 3.55 -9.00 -7.20
N ALA A 113 3.14 -8.37 -6.10
CA ALA A 113 3.60 -7.06 -5.68
C ALA A 113 4.48 -7.16 -4.43
N VAL A 114 5.69 -6.63 -4.49
CA VAL A 114 6.59 -6.45 -3.35
C VAL A 114 6.98 -4.98 -3.29
N LEU A 115 6.97 -4.36 -2.12
CA LEU A 115 7.36 -2.96 -1.98
C LEU A 115 8.08 -2.67 -0.67
N LEU A 116 8.87 -1.61 -0.69
CA LEU A 116 9.40 -0.89 0.45
C LEU A 116 8.88 0.54 0.37
N GLY A 117 8.48 1.10 1.50
CA GLY A 117 7.97 2.45 1.58
C GLY A 117 8.49 3.20 2.79
N PHE A 118 8.62 4.50 2.60
CA PHE A 118 8.94 5.45 3.63
C PHE A 118 7.74 6.38 3.83
N GLU A 119 7.43 6.71 5.07
CA GLU A 119 6.46 7.73 5.41
C GLU A 119 6.97 8.67 6.49
N GLY A 120 6.65 9.96 6.36
CA GLY A 120 7.00 10.94 7.39
C GLY A 120 6.04 10.86 8.58
N ALA A 121 6.57 10.84 9.80
CA ALA A 121 5.80 10.90 11.06
C ALA A 121 4.57 9.95 11.06
N PRO A 122 4.79 8.62 11.07
CA PRO A 122 3.74 7.60 10.91
C PRO A 122 2.59 7.70 11.93
N GLY A 123 2.84 8.28 13.11
CA GLY A 123 1.85 8.51 14.16
C GLY A 123 1.02 9.79 14.03
N ARG A 124 1.24 10.62 12.99
CA ARG A 124 0.46 11.85 12.73
C ARG A 124 -0.69 11.60 11.75
N THR A 125 -1.70 12.47 11.81
CA THR A 125 -2.90 12.42 10.95
C THR A 125 -2.60 12.72 9.48
N ARG A 126 -1.52 13.43 9.17
CA ARG A 126 -1.08 13.71 7.81
C ARG A 126 0.39 13.38 7.65
N ALA A 127 0.72 12.72 6.56
CA ALA A 127 2.08 12.36 6.18
C ALA A 127 2.25 12.41 4.67
N TRP A 128 3.50 12.56 4.22
CA TRP A 128 3.88 12.16 2.87
C TRP A 128 4.35 10.70 2.90
N TYR A 129 4.33 10.05 1.74
CA TYR A 129 4.93 8.74 1.56
C TYR A 129 5.65 8.64 0.22
N VAL A 130 6.64 7.76 0.16
CA VAL A 130 7.31 7.32 -1.08
C VAL A 130 7.46 5.81 -1.01
N GLU A 131 7.14 5.12 -2.10
CA GLU A 131 7.23 3.67 -2.24
C GLU A 131 8.05 3.31 -3.46
N LEU A 132 8.86 2.27 -3.31
CA LEU A 132 9.61 1.59 -4.37
C LEU A 132 9.29 0.11 -4.30
N GLY A 133 9.05 -0.54 -5.43
CA GLY A 133 8.72 -1.96 -5.44
C GLY A 133 8.78 -2.61 -6.80
N PHE A 134 8.32 -3.85 -6.85
CA PHE A 134 8.19 -4.67 -8.05
C PHE A 134 6.77 -5.18 -8.17
N ALA A 135 6.14 -4.97 -9.32
CA ALA A 135 4.81 -5.48 -9.61
C ALA A 135 4.50 -5.46 -11.13
N GLY A 136 5.15 -6.36 -11.87
CA GLY A 136 5.13 -6.35 -13.35
C GLY A 136 6.12 -5.35 -13.97
N GLY A 137 7.13 -4.95 -13.20
CA GLY A 137 8.09 -3.88 -13.49
C GLY A 137 8.51 -3.17 -12.20
N VAL A 138 9.43 -2.22 -12.30
CA VAL A 138 9.84 -1.37 -11.16
C VAL A 138 8.74 -0.35 -10.91
N ARG A 139 8.08 -0.42 -9.76
CA ARG A 139 7.04 0.53 -9.33
C ARG A 139 7.65 1.61 -8.44
N VAL A 140 7.33 2.85 -8.73
CA VAL A 140 7.50 3.97 -7.81
C VAL A 140 6.15 4.62 -7.54
N ALA A 141 5.89 5.01 -6.31
CA ALA A 141 4.73 5.82 -5.96
C ALA A 141 5.08 6.85 -4.90
N ALA A 142 4.42 8.00 -4.95
CA ALA A 142 4.61 9.04 -3.95
C ALA A 142 3.34 9.85 -3.80
N GLY A 143 3.09 10.34 -2.59
CA GLY A 143 1.89 11.11 -2.34
C GLY A 143 1.71 11.54 -0.90
N TRP A 144 0.48 11.93 -0.60
CA TRP A 144 0.04 12.33 0.72
C TRP A 144 -0.89 11.27 1.29
N ARG A 145 -0.83 11.12 2.60
CA ARG A 145 -1.60 10.16 3.39
C ARG A 145 -2.27 10.88 4.54
N LEU A 146 -3.58 10.74 4.61
CA LEU A 146 -4.44 11.15 5.70
C LEU A 146 -4.78 9.93 6.54
N ARG A 147 -4.81 10.09 7.86
CA ARG A 147 -5.08 9.02 8.82
C ARG A 147 -6.08 9.49 9.85
N TRP A 148 -7.09 8.66 10.07
CA TRP A 148 -8.05 8.81 11.16
C TRP A 148 -7.75 7.78 12.24
N PHE A 149 -7.19 8.26 13.34
CA PHE A 149 -6.91 7.45 14.52
C PHE A 149 -8.11 7.45 15.49
N PRO A 150 -8.17 6.48 16.40
CA PRO A 150 -9.08 6.50 17.53
C PRO A 150 -8.98 7.79 18.33
N ARG A 151 -10.10 8.23 18.91
CA ARG A 151 -10.21 9.49 19.67
C ARG A 151 -9.19 9.61 20.80
N TRP A 152 -8.86 8.51 21.48
CA TRP A 152 -7.90 8.49 22.57
C TRP A 152 -6.46 8.81 22.13
N TRP A 153 -6.12 8.65 20.84
CA TRP A 153 -4.80 8.95 20.30
C TRP A 153 -4.56 10.44 20.05
N GLY A 154 -5.63 11.18 19.72
CA GLY A 154 -5.55 12.62 19.42
C GLY A 154 -5.34 13.53 20.64
N ASN A 155 -5.51 12.99 21.85
CA ASN A 155 -5.38 13.75 23.11
C ASN A 155 -3.97 13.73 23.72
N ARG A 156 -3.02 13.04 23.09
CA ARG A 156 -1.59 13.09 23.43
C ARG A 156 -0.89 14.00 22.44
#